data_AF-A0A416A9T2-F1
#
_entry.id   AF-A0A416A9T2-F1
#
_cell.length_a   1.000
_cell.length_b   1.000
_cell.length_c   1.000
_cell.angle_alpha   90.00
_cell.angle_beta   90.00
_cell.angle_gamma   90.00
#
_symmetry.space_group_name_H-M   'P 1'
#
loop_
_entity.id
_entity.type
_entity.pdbx_description
1 polymer ?
#
loop_
_entity_poly.entity_id
_entity_poly.type
_entity_poly.pdbx_seq_one_letter_code
_entity_poly.pdbx_strand_id
1 'polypeptide(L)'
;MYQHYGYTSLFGSGCCAVVTQAVIENARGGRRTFIGFFDPSVRPYFEPDILSFMIPMSRFRKMYDTMRSSCLFDTHAWKKIKERMDSTPVTPE
;
A
#
# COMPACT_ATOMS: atom_id res chain seq x y z
N MET A 1 -2.51 -25.77 -2.30
CA MET A 1 -2.89 -24.78 -1.28
C MET A 1 -2.87 -23.40 -1.95
N TYR A 2 -4.02 -22.86 -2.34
CA TYR A 2 -4.10 -21.57 -3.03
C TYR A 2 -3.92 -20.45 -2.01
N GLN A 3 -2.72 -19.87 -1.96
CA GLN A 3 -2.49 -18.68 -1.13
C GLN A 3 -3.11 -17.49 -1.87
N HIS A 4 -4.26 -17.02 -1.39
CA HIS A 4 -5.01 -15.93 -1.99
C HIS A 4 -4.11 -14.71 -2.21
N TYR A 5 -3.90 -14.35 -3.48
CA TYR A 5 -3.31 -13.06 -3.84
C TYR A 5 -4.39 -12.00 -3.66
N GLY A 6 -4.16 -11.03 -2.79
CA GLY A 6 -5.16 -9.99 -2.53
C GLY A 6 -4.61 -8.86 -1.68
N TYR A 7 -5.31 -7.73 -1.72
CA TYR A 7 -5.14 -6.62 -0.80
C TYR A 7 -6.17 -6.71 0.32
N THR A 8 -5.80 -6.28 1.52
CA THR A 8 -6.72 -6.21 2.67
C THR A 8 -6.70 -4.80 3.24
N SER A 9 -7.88 -4.19 3.35
CA SER A 9 -8.06 -2.95 4.09
C SER A 9 -8.34 -3.28 5.56
N LEU A 10 -7.66 -2.61 6.48
CA LEU A 10 -7.74 -2.89 7.91
C LEU A 10 -8.29 -1.68 8.68
N PHE A 11 -9.38 -1.92 9.42
CA PHE A 11 -9.85 -1.05 10.49
C PHE A 11 -9.24 -1.52 11.81
N GLY A 12 -8.07 -0.99 12.12
CA GLY A 12 -7.37 -1.23 13.38
C GLY A 12 -6.33 -0.15 13.63
N SER A 13 -5.68 -0.22 14.79
CA SER A 13 -4.62 0.73 15.15
C SER A 13 -3.53 0.82 14.09
N GLY A 14 -2.87 1.98 13.99
CA GLY A 14 -1.79 2.19 13.01
C GLY A 14 -0.71 1.11 13.09
N CYS A 15 -0.30 0.72 14.31
CA CYS A 15 0.69 -0.35 14.50
C CYS A 15 0.18 -1.74 14.05
N CYS A 16 -1.11 -2.02 14.19
CA CYS A 16 -1.68 -3.27 13.69
C CYS A 16 -1.56 -3.34 12.17
N ALA A 17 -2.01 -2.29 11.47
CA ALA A 17 -2.04 -2.26 10.02
C ALA A 17 -0.64 -2.20 9.37
N VAL A 18 0.30 -1.47 9.99
CA VAL A 18 1.63 -1.23 9.43
C VAL A 18 2.66 -2.29 9.87
N VAL A 19 2.59 -2.77 11.13
CA VAL A 19 3.63 -3.63 11.71
C VAL A 19 3.12 -5.05 11.92
N THR A 20 2.09 -5.23 12.73
CA THR A 20 1.65 -6.57 13.18
C THR A 20 1.29 -7.47 12.01
N GLN A 21 0.50 -6.97 11.06
CA GLN A 21 0.07 -7.78 9.91
C GLN A 21 1.23 -8.12 8.98
N ALA A 22 2.22 -7.23 8.83
CA ALA A 22 3.41 -7.51 8.05
C ALA A 22 4.27 -8.62 8.66
N VAL A 23 4.47 -8.59 9.99
CA VAL A 23 5.24 -9.61 10.72
C VAL A 23 4.55 -10.98 10.58
N ILE A 24 3.23 -11.03 10.79
CA ILE A 24 2.45 -12.26 10.66
C ILE A 24 2.49 -12.79 9.22
N GLU A 25 2.33 -11.92 8.23
CA GLU A 25 2.33 -12.32 6.83
C GLU A 25 3.72 -12.83 6.40
N ASN A 26 4.80 -12.16 6.83
CA ASN A 26 6.18 -12.61 6.61
C ASN A 26 6.43 -14.00 7.20
N ALA A 27 6.05 -14.22 8.47
CA ALA A 27 6.25 -15.50 9.16
C ALA A 27 5.52 -16.66 8.47
N ARG A 28 4.42 -16.36 7.75
CA ARG A 28 3.62 -17.35 7.02
C ARG A 28 4.07 -17.54 5.56
N GLY A 29 5.12 -16.86 5.10
CA GLY A 29 5.48 -16.82 3.68
C GLY A 29 4.34 -16.23 2.82
N GLY A 30 3.56 -15.35 3.42
CA GLY A 30 2.35 -14.76 2.87
C GLY A 30 2.60 -13.81 1.71
N ARG A 31 1.53 -13.47 1.01
CA ARG A 31 1.58 -12.64 -0.21
C ARG A 31 0.58 -11.49 -0.20
N ARG A 32 -0.17 -11.32 0.89
CA ARG A 32 -1.13 -10.24 1.05
C ARG A 32 -0.40 -8.93 1.31
N THR A 33 -0.97 -7.85 0.80
CA THR A 33 -0.56 -6.47 1.10
C THR A 33 -1.70 -5.75 1.80
N PHE A 34 -1.38 -4.74 2.60
CA PHE A 34 -2.35 -4.13 3.49
C PHE A 34 -2.48 -2.65 3.23
N ILE A 35 -3.71 -2.14 3.21
CA ILE A 35 -3.99 -0.71 3.21
C ILE A 35 -4.50 -0.36 4.61
N GLY A 36 -3.86 0.61 5.27
CA GLY A 36 -4.14 1.01 6.64
C GLY A 36 -4.47 2.48 6.77
N PHE A 37 -4.59 2.93 8.02
CA PHE A 37 -5.06 4.26 8.41
C PHE A 37 -6.54 4.54 8.14
N PHE A 38 -7.38 3.51 8.06
CA PHE A 38 -8.84 3.69 7.99
C PHE A 38 -9.50 3.92 9.35
N ASP A 39 -8.85 3.52 10.45
CA ASP A 39 -9.47 3.54 11.76
C ASP A 39 -9.53 4.96 12.38
N PRO A 40 -10.66 5.36 13.00
CA PRO A 40 -10.78 6.67 13.65
C PRO A 40 -9.72 6.94 14.70
N SER A 41 -9.18 5.92 15.38
CA SER A 41 -8.15 6.13 16.41
C SER A 41 -6.82 6.60 15.83
N VAL A 42 -6.53 6.33 14.54
CA VAL A 42 -5.26 6.72 13.91
C VAL A 42 -5.39 7.96 13.02
N ARG A 43 -6.60 8.27 12.52
CA ARG A 43 -6.83 9.42 11.63
C ARG A 43 -6.40 10.79 12.19
N PRO A 44 -6.51 11.11 13.49
CA PRO A 44 -6.03 12.39 14.02
C PRO A 44 -4.52 12.62 13.92
N TYR A 45 -3.74 11.57 13.66
CA TYR A 45 -2.27 11.62 13.67
C TYR A 45 -1.64 11.64 12.27
N PHE A 46 -2.45 11.65 11.21
CA PHE A 46 -1.99 11.65 9.82
C PHE A 46 -2.85 12.58 8.98
N GLU A 47 -2.29 13.05 7.87
CA GLU A 47 -2.91 13.98 6.94
C GLU A 47 -4.22 13.43 6.34
N PRO A 48 -5.20 14.30 6.03
CA PRO A 48 -6.54 13.92 5.56
C PRO A 48 -6.52 13.06 4.28
N ASP A 49 -5.52 13.23 3.43
CA ASP A 49 -5.42 12.56 2.13
C ASP A 49 -4.36 11.44 2.09
N ILE A 50 -3.82 11.05 3.24
CA ILE A 50 -2.77 10.02 3.35
C ILE A 50 -3.32 8.74 3.99
N LEU A 51 -3.03 7.61 3.34
CA LEU A 51 -3.23 6.25 3.84
C LEU A 51 -1.89 5.50 3.84
N SER A 52 -1.80 4.41 4.62
CA SER A 52 -0.63 3.53 4.56
C SER A 52 -0.84 2.41 3.55
N PHE A 53 0.22 2.05 2.82
CA PHE A 53 0.27 0.84 2.00
C PHE A 53 1.47 -0.01 2.44
N MET A 54 1.18 -1.14 3.07
CA MET A 54 2.19 -2.05 3.62
C MET A 54 2.38 -3.30 2.76
N ILE A 55 3.62 -3.54 2.34
CA ILE A 55 4.06 -4.69 1.57
C ILE A 55 5.05 -5.53 2.41
N PRO A 56 4.66 -6.74 2.87
CA PRO A 56 5.56 -7.63 3.59
C PRO A 56 6.75 -8.05 2.71
N MET A 57 7.91 -8.32 3.33
CA MET A 57 9.12 -8.77 2.64
C MET A 57 8.91 -10.08 1.86
N SER A 58 8.10 -11.00 2.39
CA SER A 58 7.70 -12.23 1.70
C SER A 58 7.00 -11.98 0.36
N ARG A 59 6.43 -10.78 0.16
CA ARG A 59 5.81 -10.33 -1.09
C ARG A 59 6.69 -9.36 -1.88
N PHE A 60 7.44 -8.49 -1.18
CA PHE A 60 8.14 -7.36 -1.75
C PHE A 60 9.07 -7.74 -2.90
N ARG A 61 9.88 -8.80 -2.73
CA ARG A 61 10.85 -9.21 -3.75
C ARG A 61 10.21 -9.45 -5.11
N LYS A 62 9.09 -10.18 -5.15
CA LYS A 62 8.39 -10.47 -6.40
C LYS A 62 7.81 -9.21 -7.02
N MET A 63 7.23 -8.33 -6.20
CA MET A 63 6.69 -7.05 -6.68
C MET A 63 7.78 -6.20 -7.32
N TYR A 64 8.92 -6.07 -6.64
CA TYR A 64 10.10 -5.35 -7.14
C TYR A 64 10.60 -5.92 -8.46
N ASP A 65 10.78 -7.24 -8.54
CA ASP A 65 11.30 -7.90 -9.75
C ASP A 65 10.36 -7.73 -10.95
N THR A 66 9.04 -7.64 -10.72
CA THR A 66 8.03 -7.42 -11.78
C THR A 66 7.61 -5.96 -11.96
N MET A 67 8.23 -5.04 -11.23
CA MET A 67 7.78 -3.65 -11.16
C MET A 67 7.81 -2.98 -12.53
N ARG A 68 8.91 -3.13 -13.29
CA ARG A 68 9.07 -2.56 -14.64
C ARG A 68 8.09 -3.13 -15.67
N SER A 69 7.59 -4.35 -15.45
CA SER A 69 6.56 -4.97 -16.29
C SER A 69 5.13 -4.67 -15.84
N SER A 70 4.94 -3.88 -14.78
CA SER A 70 3.62 -3.54 -14.27
C SER A 70 3.00 -2.34 -14.99
N CYS A 71 1.71 -2.10 -14.75
CA CYS A 71 1.02 -0.93 -15.31
C CYS A 71 1.58 0.42 -14.83
N LEU A 72 2.40 0.43 -13.76
CA LEU A 72 2.99 1.62 -13.17
C LEU A 72 4.24 2.13 -13.94
N PHE A 73 4.66 1.45 -15.00
CA PHE A 73 5.87 1.81 -15.76
C PHE A 73 5.57 1.90 -17.24
N ASP A 74 5.93 3.03 -17.84
CA ASP A 74 5.91 3.29 -19.29
C ASP A 74 4.58 2.98 -20.00
N THR A 75 3.46 2.99 -19.26
CA THR A 75 2.12 2.85 -19.85
C THR A 75 1.46 4.20 -20.09
N HIS A 76 0.64 4.27 -21.15
CA HIS A 76 -0.16 5.45 -21.47
C HIS A 76 -1.12 5.84 -20.33
N ALA A 77 -1.72 4.84 -19.67
CA ALA A 77 -2.61 5.07 -18.54
C ALA A 77 -1.86 5.69 -17.34
N TRP A 78 -0.69 5.17 -16.99
CA TRP A 78 0.10 5.72 -15.90
C TRP A 78 0.60 7.14 -16.18
N LYS A 79 0.94 7.44 -17.44
CA LYS A 79 1.30 8.81 -17.85
C LYS A 79 0.18 9.82 -17.53
N LYS A 80 -1.07 9.50 -17.88
CA LYS A 80 -2.24 10.33 -17.56
C LYS A 80 -2.45 10.52 -16.06
N ILE A 81 -2.21 9.48 -15.26
CA ILE A 81 -2.33 9.57 -13.79
C ILE A 81 -1.25 10.49 -13.22
N LYS A 82 0.00 10.37 -13.66
CA LYS A 82 1.08 11.27 -13.23
C LYS A 82 0.79 12.73 -13.57
N GLU A 83 0.36 13.00 -14.81
CA GLU A 83 -0.03 14.35 -15.23
C GLU A 83 -1.14 14.93 -14.33
N ARG A 84 -2.13 14.12 -13.94
CA ARG A 84 -3.16 14.53 -12.98
C ARG A 84 -2.59 14.84 -11.59
N MET A 85 -1.71 13.99 -11.08
CA MET A 85 -1.08 14.19 -9.78
C MET A 85 -0.27 15.49 -9.75
N ASP A 86 0.54 15.73 -10.77
CA ASP A 86 1.36 16.94 -10.89
C ASP A 86 0.53 18.21 -11.10
N SER A 87 -0.67 18.10 -11.69
CA SER A 87 -1.61 19.21 -11.85
C SER A 87 -2.38 19.59 -10.59
N THR A 88 -2.34 18.76 -9.55
CA THR A 88 -3.04 19.03 -8.29
C THR A 88 -2.19 19.98 -7.44
N PRO A 89 -2.68 21.18 -7.07
CA PRO A 89 -1.93 22.10 -6.22
C PRO A 89 -1.57 21.43 -4.90
N VAL A 90 -0.29 21.40 -4.55
CA VAL A 90 0.14 21.04 -3.19
C VAL A 90 -0.31 22.17 -2.29
N THR A 91 -1.29 21.92 -1.41
CA THR A 91 -1.63 22.88 -0.35
C THR A 91 -0.41 23.03 0.55
N PRO A 92 0.14 24.25 0.70
CA PRO A 92 1.20 24.49 1.68
C PRO A 92 0.67 24.22 3.09
N GLU A 93 1.50 23.60 3.93
CA GLU A 93 1.25 23.39 5.37
C GLU A 93 1.11 24.70 6.15
#